data_AF-A0A3P6SM70-F1
#
_entry.id   AF-A0A3P6SM70-F1
#
_cell.length_a   1.000
_cell.length_b   1.000
_cell.length_c   1.000
_cell.angle_alpha   90.00
_cell.angle_beta   90.00
_cell.angle_gamma   90.00
#
_symmetry.space_group_name_H-M   'P 1'
#
loop_
_entity.id
_entity.type
_entity.pdbx_description
1 polymer ?
#
loop_
_entity_poly.entity_id
_entity_poly.type
_entity_poly.pdbx_seq_one_letter_code
_entity_poly.pdbx_strand_id
1 'polypeptide(L)'
;MLRLTPDQQFLTCCILATADWCAETTLQLQEKLAQRLPGVDLSQEMETFYGITNQALAVLVQDLEGACDAALQAIAKVTWSAVDGVGDESPFVGAIRSHLRGAVPRLRDLLSDRRKYFAHLCLKLATQLSHKFVGALFRCKPMSTHGAEQLLLDTHSLKSFLLQMPSIDSAIAAKPPTAYVNGVSAVLNKAEMILK
;
A
#
# COMPACT_ATOMS: atom_id res chain seq x y z
N MET A 1 2.63 -12.91 -10.53
CA MET A 1 3.56 -11.78 -10.68
C MET A 1 4.87 -12.14 -9.98
N LEU A 2 6.02 -11.87 -10.58
CA LEU A 2 7.32 -12.19 -9.99
C LEU A 2 7.57 -11.25 -8.80
N ARG A 3 7.88 -11.80 -7.62
CA ARG A 3 8.27 -11.02 -6.44
C ARG A 3 9.63 -10.37 -6.67
N LEU A 4 9.80 -9.13 -6.22
CA LEU A 4 11.08 -8.44 -6.29
C LEU A 4 12.03 -8.94 -5.19
N THR A 5 13.30 -9.11 -5.52
CA THR A 5 14.37 -9.28 -4.53
C THR A 5 14.64 -7.95 -3.80
N PRO A 6 15.31 -7.96 -2.62
CA PRO A 6 15.71 -6.72 -1.95
C PRO A 6 16.54 -5.78 -2.84
N ASP A 7 17.45 -6.34 -3.66
CA ASP A 7 18.27 -5.55 -4.60
C ASP A 7 17.43 -4.93 -5.72
N GLN A 8 16.41 -5.65 -6.20
CA GLN A 8 15.47 -5.10 -7.19
C GLN A 8 14.59 -4.01 -6.59
N GLN A 9 14.16 -4.15 -5.34
CA GLN A 9 13.45 -3.06 -4.65
C GLN A 9 14.33 -1.83 -4.47
N PHE A 10 15.59 -2.02 -4.08
CA PHE A 10 16.59 -0.95 -4.00
C PHE A 10 16.76 -0.24 -5.34
N LEU A 11 16.98 -1.00 -6.42
CA LEU A 11 17.10 -0.47 -7.77
C LEU A 11 15.85 0.32 -8.18
N THR A 12 14.64 -0.19 -7.89
CA THR A 12 13.40 0.52 -8.20
C THR A 12 13.28 1.83 -7.40
N CYS A 13 13.71 1.85 -6.13
CA CYS A 13 13.80 3.09 -5.35
C CYS A 13 14.81 4.07 -5.97
N CYS A 14 15.96 3.60 -6.48
CA CYS A 14 16.93 4.44 -7.18
C CYS A 14 16.37 5.00 -8.49
N ILE A 15 15.63 4.21 -9.27
CA ILE A 15 14.98 4.67 -10.50
C ILE A 15 13.96 5.77 -10.19
N LEU A 16 13.10 5.55 -9.20
CA LEU A 16 12.13 6.53 -8.72
C LEU A 16 12.85 7.83 -8.29
N ALA A 17 13.93 7.67 -7.53
CA ALA A 17 14.72 8.76 -6.99
C ALA A 17 15.37 9.64 -8.04
N THR A 18 15.96 9.01 -9.07
CA THR A 18 16.61 9.68 -10.18
C THR A 18 15.59 10.35 -11.08
N ALA A 19 14.45 9.70 -11.36
CA ALA A 19 13.39 10.28 -12.19
C ALA A 19 12.77 11.52 -11.54
N ASP A 20 12.50 11.51 -10.23
CA ASP A 20 12.05 12.70 -9.48
C ASP A 20 13.05 13.85 -9.58
N TRP A 21 14.34 13.56 -9.39
CA TRP A 21 15.39 14.57 -9.52
C TRP A 21 15.51 15.13 -10.94
N CYS A 22 15.38 14.27 -11.97
CA CYS A 22 15.36 14.71 -13.36
C CYS A 22 14.16 15.63 -13.63
N ALA A 23 12.96 15.29 -13.14
CA ALA A 23 11.78 16.13 -13.29
C ALA A 23 11.97 17.52 -12.66
N GLU A 24 12.50 17.57 -11.42
CA GLU A 24 12.79 18.82 -10.72
C GLU A 24 13.86 19.65 -11.46
N THR A 25 14.89 18.99 -12.00
CA THR A 25 15.96 19.66 -12.76
C THR A 25 15.46 20.19 -14.10
N THR A 26 14.59 19.45 -14.80
CA THR A 26 13.93 19.91 -16.04
C THR A 26 13.10 21.16 -15.80
N LEU A 27 12.35 21.20 -14.69
CA LEU A 27 11.58 22.39 -14.31
C LEU A 27 12.51 23.61 -14.08
N GLN A 28 13.57 23.43 -13.28
CA GLN A 28 14.54 24.50 -13.03
C GLN A 28 15.26 24.96 -14.31
N LEU A 29 15.53 24.05 -15.24
CA LEU A 29 16.12 24.37 -16.54
C LEU A 29 15.17 25.21 -17.39
N GLN A 30 13.89 24.82 -17.48
CA GLN A 30 12.86 25.58 -18.19
C GLN A 30 12.76 27.00 -17.64
N GLU A 31 12.69 27.17 -16.33
CA GLU A 31 12.61 28.49 -15.67
C GLU A 31 13.82 29.38 -16.01
N LYS A 32 15.03 28.82 -16.03
CA LYS A 32 16.26 29.55 -16.41
C LYS A 32 16.29 29.91 -17.89
N LEU A 33 15.87 29.00 -18.77
CA LEU A 33 15.83 29.25 -20.22
C LEU A 33 14.77 30.28 -20.59
N ALA A 34 13.61 30.25 -19.92
CA ALA A 34 12.53 31.22 -20.13
C ALA A 34 12.95 32.67 -19.81
N GLN A 35 13.97 32.89 -18.98
CA GLN A 35 14.55 34.23 -18.73
C GLN A 35 15.37 34.76 -19.91
N ARG A 36 15.76 33.89 -20.86
CA ARG A 36 16.66 34.22 -21.98
C ARG A 36 16.00 34.06 -23.35
N LEU A 37 15.03 33.15 -23.46
CA LEU A 37 14.37 32.77 -24.71
C LEU A 37 12.85 32.70 -24.49
N PRO A 38 12.04 33.37 -25.32
CA PRO A 38 10.59 33.18 -25.28
C PRO A 38 10.19 31.82 -25.85
N GLY A 39 9.09 31.24 -25.34
CA GLY A 39 8.50 30.02 -25.89
C GLY A 39 9.20 28.71 -25.51
N VAL A 40 10.04 28.71 -24.47
CA VAL A 40 10.63 27.47 -23.94
C VAL A 40 9.59 26.72 -23.11
N ASP A 41 9.28 25.50 -23.53
CA ASP A 41 8.40 24.57 -22.84
C ASP A 41 9.05 23.19 -22.82
N LEU A 42 9.31 22.66 -21.62
CA LEU A 42 9.86 21.33 -21.34
C LEU A 42 8.88 20.50 -20.49
N SER A 43 7.58 20.87 -20.52
CA SER A 43 6.55 20.21 -19.73
C SER A 43 6.43 18.72 -20.09
N GLN A 44 6.59 18.37 -21.37
CA GLN A 44 6.52 16.97 -21.84
C GLN A 44 7.64 16.09 -21.28
N GLU A 45 8.87 16.61 -21.23
CA GLU A 45 10.03 15.92 -20.65
C GLU A 45 9.85 15.74 -19.14
N MET A 46 9.37 16.79 -18.45
CA MET A 46 9.05 16.73 -17.02
C MET A 46 7.96 15.68 -16.74
N GLU A 47 6.88 15.67 -17.52
CA GLU A 47 5.80 14.68 -17.42
C GLU A 47 6.31 13.25 -17.67
N THR A 48 7.25 13.06 -18.59
CA THR A 48 7.88 11.76 -18.86
C THR A 48 8.62 11.25 -17.62
N PHE A 49 9.41 12.11 -16.96
CA PHE A 49 10.11 11.75 -15.72
C PHE A 49 9.13 11.46 -14.58
N TYR A 50 8.08 12.27 -14.39
CA TYR A 50 7.04 11.96 -13.40
C TYR A 50 6.30 10.65 -13.72
N GLY A 51 6.11 10.32 -15.00
CA GLY A 51 5.59 9.03 -15.45
C GLY A 51 6.45 7.85 -14.97
N ILE A 52 7.77 7.94 -15.14
CA ILE A 52 8.73 6.93 -14.66
C ILE A 52 8.65 6.78 -13.14
N THR A 53 8.61 7.90 -12.41
CA THR A 53 8.48 7.93 -10.94
C THR A 53 7.20 7.20 -10.48
N ASN A 54 6.07 7.49 -11.12
CA ASN A 54 4.79 6.85 -10.82
C ASN A 54 4.78 5.35 -11.15
N GLN A 55 5.45 4.95 -12.24
CA GLN A 55 5.55 3.55 -12.62
C GLN A 55 6.44 2.76 -11.65
N ALA A 56 7.58 3.32 -11.24
CA ALA A 56 8.45 2.71 -10.22
C ALA A 56 7.70 2.53 -8.89
N LEU A 57 6.93 3.54 -8.47
CA LEU A 57 6.07 3.46 -7.30
C LEU A 57 5.02 2.33 -7.44
N ALA A 58 4.37 2.23 -8.61
CA ALA A 58 3.37 1.20 -8.87
C ALA A 58 3.97 -0.21 -8.81
N VAL A 59 5.18 -0.41 -9.32
CA VAL A 59 5.91 -1.69 -9.26
C VAL A 59 6.19 -2.10 -7.81
N LEU A 60 6.64 -1.17 -6.96
CA LEU A 60 6.84 -1.43 -5.53
C LEU A 60 5.53 -1.82 -4.84
N VAL A 61 4.45 -1.09 -5.10
CA VAL A 61 3.13 -1.40 -4.53
C VAL A 61 2.66 -2.80 -4.94
N GLN A 62 2.77 -3.14 -6.22
CA GLN A 62 2.37 -4.45 -6.73
C GLN A 62 3.21 -5.59 -6.16
N ASP A 63 4.50 -5.39 -5.90
CA ASP A 63 5.33 -6.40 -5.23
C ASP A 63 4.86 -6.68 -3.80
N LEU A 64 4.57 -5.62 -3.02
CA LEU A 64 4.10 -5.74 -1.64
C LEU A 64 2.69 -6.33 -1.57
N GLU A 65 1.83 -5.94 -2.51
CA GLU A 65 0.49 -6.50 -2.66
C GLU A 65 0.57 -7.99 -3.03
N GLY A 66 1.42 -8.35 -4.00
CA GLY A 66 1.65 -9.73 -4.42
C GLY A 66 2.19 -10.62 -3.29
N ALA A 67 2.88 -10.03 -2.30
CA ALA A 67 3.27 -10.74 -1.08
C ALA A 67 2.08 -11.22 -0.26
N CYS A 68 0.98 -10.50 -0.30
CA CYS A 68 -0.21 -10.75 0.50
C CYS A 68 -1.24 -11.63 -0.22
N ASP A 69 -1.07 -11.87 -1.53
CA ASP A 69 -2.04 -12.60 -2.35
C ASP A 69 -2.37 -13.99 -1.79
N ALA A 70 -1.37 -14.77 -1.37
CA ALA A 70 -1.60 -16.10 -0.83
C ALA A 70 -2.48 -16.07 0.44
N ALA A 71 -2.23 -15.11 1.33
CA ALA A 71 -3.03 -14.92 2.54
C ALA A 71 -4.45 -14.44 2.20
N LEU A 72 -4.60 -13.51 1.26
CA LEU A 72 -5.91 -13.05 0.79
C LEU A 72 -6.73 -14.17 0.13
N GLN A 73 -6.08 -15.08 -0.61
CA GLN A 73 -6.75 -16.24 -1.19
C GLN A 73 -7.14 -17.27 -0.13
N ALA A 74 -6.40 -17.38 0.97
CA ALA A 74 -6.72 -18.29 2.06
C ALA A 74 -8.06 -17.94 2.74
N ILE A 75 -8.44 -16.66 2.76
CA ILE A 75 -9.73 -16.19 3.33
C ILE A 75 -10.91 -16.94 2.70
N ALA A 76 -10.95 -17.03 1.37
CA ALA A 76 -12.05 -17.68 0.65
C ALA A 76 -12.00 -19.22 0.71
N LYS A 77 -10.92 -19.81 1.22
CA LYS A 77 -10.77 -21.27 1.38
C LYS A 77 -11.27 -21.77 2.74
N VAL A 78 -11.46 -20.88 3.70
CA VAL A 78 -12.03 -21.23 5.00
C VAL A 78 -13.51 -21.58 4.82
N THR A 79 -13.93 -22.69 5.43
CA THR A 79 -15.35 -23.08 5.46
C THR A 79 -16.07 -22.28 6.54
N TRP A 80 -16.41 -21.03 6.23
CA TRP A 80 -17.03 -20.09 7.19
C TRP A 80 -18.39 -20.54 7.74
N SER A 81 -19.09 -21.44 7.06
CA SER A 81 -20.31 -22.06 7.57
C SER A 81 -20.07 -23.09 8.67
N ALA A 82 -18.86 -23.66 8.75
CA ALA A 82 -18.47 -24.67 9.74
C ALA A 82 -17.72 -24.08 10.94
N VAL A 83 -17.52 -22.76 10.96
CA VAL A 83 -16.94 -22.06 12.12
C VAL A 83 -17.98 -22.06 13.24
N ASP A 84 -17.61 -22.63 14.38
CA ASP A 84 -18.45 -22.90 15.55
C ASP A 84 -18.11 -22.04 16.78
N GLY A 85 -17.06 -21.21 16.69
CA GLY A 85 -16.68 -20.25 17.72
C GLY A 85 -15.78 -19.14 17.19
N VAL A 86 -15.68 -18.06 17.97
CA VAL A 86 -14.75 -16.94 17.72
C VAL A 86 -13.49 -17.15 18.56
N GLY A 87 -12.34 -17.08 17.94
CA GLY A 87 -11.03 -17.23 18.58
C GLY A 87 -10.17 -15.98 18.44
N ASP A 88 -8.86 -16.20 18.42
CA ASP A 88 -7.89 -15.16 18.11
C ASP A 88 -7.92 -14.78 16.63
N GLU A 89 -7.11 -13.79 16.26
CA GLU A 89 -6.93 -13.38 14.87
C GLU A 89 -6.58 -14.56 13.95
N SER A 90 -7.24 -14.62 12.80
CA SER A 90 -7.01 -15.64 11.77
C SER A 90 -5.59 -15.60 11.20
N PRO A 91 -4.99 -16.76 10.85
CA PRO A 91 -3.62 -16.85 10.34
C PRO A 91 -3.34 -16.00 9.09
N PHE A 92 -4.34 -15.76 8.24
CA PHE A 92 -4.16 -14.93 7.05
C PHE A 92 -3.89 -13.45 7.39
N VAL A 93 -4.48 -12.91 8.47
CA VAL A 93 -4.19 -11.54 8.91
C VAL A 93 -2.76 -11.49 9.44
N GLY A 94 -2.34 -12.48 10.23
CA GLY A 94 -0.98 -12.61 10.74
C GLY A 94 0.06 -12.66 9.61
N ALA A 95 -0.21 -13.43 8.56
CA ALA A 95 0.64 -13.52 7.37
C ALA A 95 0.77 -12.17 6.64
N ILE A 96 -0.35 -11.47 6.41
CA ILE A 96 -0.34 -10.13 5.79
C ILE A 96 0.52 -9.17 6.63
N ARG A 97 0.31 -9.13 7.95
CA ARG A 97 1.09 -8.28 8.85
C ARG A 97 2.58 -8.60 8.79
N SER A 98 2.94 -9.89 8.81
CA SER A 98 4.33 -10.33 8.74
C SER A 98 5.00 -9.90 7.42
N HIS A 99 4.34 -10.08 6.29
CA HIS A 99 4.87 -9.67 4.98
C HIS A 99 5.11 -8.16 4.92
N LEU A 100 4.16 -7.37 5.42
CA LEU A 100 4.27 -5.91 5.41
C LEU A 100 5.33 -5.40 6.39
N ARG A 101 5.43 -5.98 7.60
CA ARG A 101 6.50 -5.66 8.56
C ARG A 101 7.90 -5.96 8.01
N GLY A 102 8.05 -7.00 7.20
CA GLY A 102 9.33 -7.34 6.58
C GLY A 102 9.77 -6.41 5.43
N ALA A 103 8.87 -5.58 4.88
CA ALA A 103 9.14 -4.77 3.68
C ALA A 103 8.99 -3.26 3.92
N VAL A 104 7.95 -2.83 4.63
CA VAL A 104 7.60 -1.41 4.79
C VAL A 104 8.71 -0.60 5.49
N PRO A 105 9.32 -1.05 6.61
CA PRO A 105 10.42 -0.31 7.25
C PRO A 105 11.62 -0.13 6.31
N ARG A 106 12.02 -1.19 5.58
CA ARG A 106 13.11 -1.10 4.60
C ARG A 106 12.81 -0.07 3.51
N LEU A 107 11.60 -0.11 2.92
CA LEU A 107 11.23 0.86 1.89
C LEU A 107 11.13 2.30 2.43
N ARG A 108 10.74 2.47 3.70
CA ARG A 108 10.78 3.77 4.38
C ARG A 108 12.20 4.32 4.41
N ASP A 109 13.15 3.47 4.82
CA ASP A 109 14.55 3.87 4.95
C ASP A 109 15.16 4.19 3.58
N LEU A 110 14.84 3.40 2.55
CA LEU A 110 15.27 3.66 1.16
C LEU A 110 14.68 4.94 0.56
N LEU A 111 13.54 5.41 1.08
CA LEU A 111 12.84 6.61 0.62
C LEU A 111 12.86 7.75 1.65
N SER A 112 13.82 7.75 2.59
CA SER A 112 13.90 8.71 3.71
C SER A 112 13.90 10.17 3.27
N ASP A 113 14.59 10.45 2.15
CA ASP A 113 14.74 11.78 1.56
C ASP A 113 13.59 12.11 0.58
N ARG A 114 12.69 11.15 0.37
CA ARG A 114 11.60 11.15 -0.60
C ARG A 114 10.28 10.79 0.04
N ARG A 115 10.03 11.36 1.23
CA ARG A 115 8.88 11.04 2.10
C ARG A 115 7.52 11.13 1.40
N LYS A 116 7.37 12.05 0.42
CA LYS A 116 6.16 12.18 -0.41
C LYS A 116 5.81 10.87 -1.12
N TYR A 117 6.81 10.16 -1.64
CA TYR A 117 6.63 8.88 -2.33
C TYR A 117 6.39 7.72 -1.37
N PHE A 118 7.07 7.69 -0.23
CA PHE A 118 6.77 6.68 0.80
C PHE A 118 5.32 6.80 1.29
N ALA A 119 4.85 8.02 1.57
CA ALA A 119 3.46 8.25 1.97
C ALA A 119 2.47 7.79 0.87
N HIS A 120 2.77 8.09 -0.40
CA HIS A 120 1.95 7.66 -1.53
C HIS A 120 1.96 6.12 -1.70
N LEU A 121 3.12 5.48 -1.53
CA LEU A 121 3.24 4.02 -1.53
C LEU A 121 2.34 3.40 -0.48
N CYS A 122 2.41 3.88 0.77
CA CYS A 122 1.57 3.38 1.85
C CYS A 122 0.09 3.56 1.53
N LEU A 123 -0.32 4.75 1.08
CA LEU A 123 -1.72 5.04 0.74
C LEU A 123 -2.25 4.08 -0.32
N LYS A 124 -1.49 3.92 -1.41
CA LYS A 124 -1.90 3.08 -2.54
C LYS A 124 -1.97 1.61 -2.15
N LEU A 125 -0.97 1.12 -1.43
CA LEU A 125 -0.91 -0.24 -0.92
C LEU A 125 -2.07 -0.55 0.04
N ALA A 126 -2.28 0.28 1.05
CA ALA A 126 -3.35 0.06 2.03
C ALA A 126 -4.73 0.10 1.39
N THR A 127 -4.95 1.01 0.44
CA THR A 127 -6.20 1.11 -0.33
C THR A 127 -6.44 -0.15 -1.15
N GLN A 128 -5.45 -0.60 -1.94
CA GLN A 128 -5.57 -1.78 -2.79
C GLN A 128 -5.75 -3.07 -2.00
N LEU A 129 -4.99 -3.26 -0.91
CA LEU A 129 -5.15 -4.40 -0.01
C LEU A 129 -6.54 -4.41 0.64
N SER A 130 -7.03 -3.25 1.08
CA SER A 130 -8.39 -3.15 1.64
C SER A 130 -9.45 -3.55 0.63
N HIS A 131 -9.31 -3.12 -0.64
CA HIS A 131 -10.23 -3.53 -1.70
C HIS A 131 -10.17 -5.03 -2.00
N LYS A 132 -8.96 -5.63 -2.09
CA LYS A 132 -8.80 -7.07 -2.29
C LYS A 132 -9.38 -7.88 -1.13
N PHE A 133 -9.17 -7.42 0.10
CA PHE A 133 -9.73 -8.03 1.30
C PHE A 133 -11.25 -8.02 1.26
N VAL A 134 -11.87 -6.84 1.02
CA VAL A 134 -13.34 -6.72 0.83
C VAL A 134 -13.82 -7.66 -0.29
N GLY A 135 -13.12 -7.72 -1.41
CA GLY A 135 -13.42 -8.63 -2.51
C GLY A 135 -13.36 -10.11 -2.12
N ALA A 136 -12.47 -10.49 -1.21
CA ALA A 136 -12.41 -11.85 -0.65
C ALA A 136 -13.59 -12.15 0.28
N LEU A 137 -14.01 -11.20 1.10
CA LEU A 137 -15.18 -11.36 1.99
C LEU A 137 -16.47 -11.66 1.21
N PHE A 138 -16.67 -11.02 0.06
CA PHE A 138 -17.83 -11.32 -0.79
C PHE A 138 -17.91 -12.78 -1.26
N ARG A 139 -16.78 -13.50 -1.27
CA ARG A 139 -16.70 -14.92 -1.66
C ARG A 139 -16.84 -15.88 -0.48
N CYS A 140 -16.98 -15.39 0.75
CA CYS A 140 -17.01 -16.21 1.97
C CYS A 140 -18.39 -16.79 2.31
N LYS A 141 -19.32 -16.85 1.36
CA LYS A 141 -20.69 -17.36 1.56
C LYS A 141 -20.81 -18.83 1.13
N PRO A 142 -21.60 -19.66 1.84
CA PRO A 142 -22.40 -19.37 3.03
C PRO A 142 -21.54 -19.24 4.31
N MET A 143 -22.03 -18.48 5.29
CA MET A 143 -21.31 -18.10 6.52
C MET A 143 -22.19 -18.30 7.76
N SER A 144 -21.62 -18.85 8.85
CA SER A 144 -22.29 -18.95 10.16
C SER A 144 -22.20 -17.63 10.93
N THR A 145 -22.97 -17.48 12.01
CA THR A 145 -22.86 -16.30 12.91
C THR A 145 -21.45 -16.17 13.49
N HIS A 146 -20.88 -17.26 14.01
CA HIS A 146 -19.51 -17.25 14.53
C HIS A 146 -18.47 -16.94 13.44
N GLY A 147 -18.68 -17.44 12.21
CA GLY A 147 -17.81 -17.09 11.07
C GLY A 147 -17.85 -15.60 10.72
N ALA A 148 -19.03 -14.97 10.80
CA ALA A 148 -19.19 -13.53 10.58
C ALA A 148 -18.48 -12.71 11.67
N GLU A 149 -18.65 -13.12 12.93
CA GLU A 149 -18.01 -12.48 14.09
C GLU A 149 -16.47 -12.60 14.02
N GLN A 150 -15.95 -13.77 13.63
CA GLN A 150 -14.51 -13.97 13.42
C GLN A 150 -13.96 -13.06 12.31
N LEU A 151 -14.64 -12.99 11.16
CA LEU A 151 -14.24 -12.09 10.07
C LEU A 151 -14.31 -10.62 10.47
N LEU A 152 -15.24 -10.24 11.36
CA LEU A 152 -15.33 -8.87 11.87
C LEU A 152 -14.13 -8.54 12.77
N LEU A 153 -13.72 -9.47 13.64
CA LEU A 153 -12.49 -9.37 14.43
C LEU A 153 -11.27 -9.21 13.53
N ASP A 154 -11.14 -10.08 12.52
CA ASP A 154 -10.05 -10.05 11.55
C ASP A 154 -10.00 -8.72 10.77
N THR A 155 -11.17 -8.21 10.37
CA THR A 155 -11.32 -6.91 9.72
C THR A 155 -10.81 -5.78 10.61
N HIS A 156 -11.19 -5.78 11.88
CA HIS A 156 -10.78 -4.76 12.84
C HIS A 156 -9.27 -4.82 13.09
N SER A 157 -8.69 -6.01 13.22
CA SER A 157 -7.24 -6.18 13.38
C SER A 157 -6.47 -5.68 12.16
N LEU A 158 -6.89 -6.08 10.95
CA LEU A 158 -6.27 -5.62 9.71
C LEU A 158 -6.37 -4.09 9.56
N LYS A 159 -7.53 -3.50 9.86
CA LYS A 159 -7.74 -2.05 9.84
C LYS A 159 -6.80 -1.32 10.80
N SER A 160 -6.71 -1.78 12.04
CA SER A 160 -5.80 -1.20 13.03
C SER A 160 -4.34 -1.23 12.55
N PHE A 161 -3.91 -2.37 12.00
CA PHE A 161 -2.57 -2.51 11.46
C PHE A 161 -2.32 -1.58 10.26
N LEU A 162 -3.22 -1.56 9.27
CA LEU A 162 -3.07 -0.73 8.08
C LEU A 162 -3.07 0.76 8.45
N LEU A 163 -3.85 1.20 9.42
CA LEU A 163 -3.80 2.58 9.91
C LEU A 163 -2.44 2.96 10.52
N GLN A 164 -1.74 2.00 11.12
CA GLN A 164 -0.41 2.21 11.69
C GLN A 164 0.74 1.94 10.70
N MET A 165 0.43 1.42 9.50
CA MET A 165 1.41 0.92 8.55
C MET A 165 2.58 1.87 8.23
N PRO A 166 2.35 3.18 7.98
CA PRO A 166 3.44 4.11 7.67
C PRO A 166 4.50 4.21 8.79
N SER A 167 4.09 3.91 10.02
CA SER A 167 4.90 4.08 11.23
C SER A 167 5.31 2.74 11.85
N ILE A 168 5.13 1.61 11.15
CA ILE A 168 5.57 0.28 11.61
C ILE A 168 7.05 0.32 11.96
N ASP A 169 7.37 -0.08 13.19
CA ASP A 169 8.74 -0.15 13.71
C ASP A 169 9.51 1.18 13.55
N SER A 170 8.78 2.29 13.48
CA SER A 170 9.36 3.63 13.48
C SER A 170 9.70 4.02 14.93
N ALA A 171 10.92 4.49 15.16
CA ALA A 171 11.29 5.10 16.45
C ALA A 171 10.50 6.40 16.72
N ILE A 172 10.00 7.05 15.67
CA ILE A 172 9.21 8.27 15.75
C ILE A 172 7.76 7.93 15.46
N ALA A 173 6.89 8.11 16.45
CA ALA A 173 5.45 7.94 16.30
C ALA A 173 4.84 9.14 15.54
N ALA A 174 5.09 9.21 14.22
CA ALA A 174 4.42 10.16 13.36
C ALA A 174 2.98 9.70 13.11
N LYS A 175 2.02 10.61 13.31
CA LYS A 175 0.63 10.34 12.92
C LYS A 175 0.53 10.33 11.39
N PRO A 176 -0.10 9.29 10.79
CA PRO A 176 -0.36 9.28 9.36
C PRO A 176 -1.20 10.51 8.94
N PRO A 177 -1.05 11.01 7.70
CA PRO A 177 -1.88 12.09 7.19
C PRO A 177 -3.38 11.77 7.26
N THR A 178 -4.23 12.77 7.49
CA THR A 178 -5.69 12.59 7.58
C THR A 178 -6.27 11.94 6.31
N ALA A 179 -5.77 12.31 5.13
CA ALA A 179 -6.18 11.70 3.87
C ALA A 179 -5.93 10.18 3.83
N TYR A 180 -4.82 9.73 4.43
CA TYR A 180 -4.49 8.31 4.54
C TYR A 180 -5.48 7.59 5.46
N VAL A 181 -5.69 8.13 6.66
CA VAL A 181 -6.63 7.56 7.64
C VAL A 181 -8.04 7.46 7.06
N ASN A 182 -8.50 8.51 6.39
CA ASN A 182 -9.83 8.55 5.79
C ASN A 182 -9.95 7.55 4.65
N GLY A 183 -8.94 7.43 3.77
CA GLY A 183 -8.94 6.49 2.65
C GLY A 183 -9.05 5.03 3.13
N VAL A 184 -8.19 4.64 4.07
CA VAL A 184 -8.18 3.27 4.64
C VAL A 184 -9.50 2.97 5.38
N SER A 185 -9.95 3.90 6.22
CA SER A 185 -11.17 3.74 7.01
C SER A 185 -12.41 3.63 6.11
N ALA A 186 -12.51 4.45 5.05
CA ALA A 186 -13.66 4.42 4.15
C ALA A 186 -13.82 3.07 3.45
N VAL A 187 -12.73 2.38 3.09
CA VAL A 187 -12.80 1.06 2.45
C VAL A 187 -13.12 -0.03 3.47
N LEU A 188 -12.45 -0.05 4.62
CA LEU A 188 -12.63 -1.12 5.61
C LEU A 188 -13.93 -0.99 6.42
N ASN A 189 -14.50 0.21 6.54
CA ASN A 189 -15.87 0.36 7.07
C ASN A 189 -16.89 -0.39 6.18
N LYS A 190 -16.64 -0.50 4.86
CA LYS A 190 -17.50 -1.32 3.98
C LYS A 190 -17.37 -2.81 4.31
N ALA A 191 -16.17 -3.29 4.65
CA ALA A 191 -15.98 -4.67 5.11
C ALA A 191 -16.80 -4.95 6.37
N GLU A 192 -16.73 -4.05 7.36
CA GLU A 192 -17.51 -4.16 8.60
C GLU A 192 -19.03 -4.17 8.32
N MET A 193 -19.51 -3.38 7.36
CA MET A 193 -20.93 -3.37 6.97
C MET A 193 -21.39 -4.64 6.24
N ILE A 194 -20.50 -5.34 5.53
CA ILE A 194 -20.84 -6.59 4.82
C ILE A 194 -20.97 -7.77 5.79
N LEU A 195 -20.28 -7.71 6.92
CA LEU A 195 -20.19 -8.77 7.92
C LEU A 195 -21.20 -8.64 9.05
N LYS A 196 -21.81 -7.46 9.22
CA LYS A 196 -22.94 -7.21 10.13
C LYS A 196 -24.26 -7.57 9.45
#